data_AF-A0A3M7REW1-F1
#
_entry.id   AF-A0A3M7REW1-F1
#
_cell.length_a   1.000
_cell.length_b   1.000
_cell.length_c   1.000
_cell.angle_alpha   90.00
_cell.angle_beta   90.00
_cell.angle_gamma   90.00
#
_symmetry.space_group_name_H-M   'P 1'
#
loop_
_entity.id
_entity.type
_entity.pdbx_description
1 polymer ?
#
loop_
_entity_poly.entity_id
_entity_poly.type
_entity_poly.pdbx_seq_one_letter_code
_entity_poly.pdbx_strand_id
1 'polypeptide(L)'
;MKNFISNFFQKLLNMVFYFTSNVVTPPYDIYMGEDKYENEELIKYAWPEDVWFHVSRLSSAHVYLRLAKGQTIDDIPSTVLEDCIQLVKANSIEGNKQNNVEIVYTPVINLKKTAGMDVGQVGFHKDKEVKKARVEKRINEIINRLNKTKIERKPDLKAEREERDRLEREDKKRLLREQKEREKEEEKIKAQIAEQRSYSNLMSDEKMKSNKDGYDSDDFI
;
A
#
# COMPACT_ATOMS: atom_id res chain seq x y z
N MET A 1 11.69 35.53 0.33
CA MET A 1 13.10 35.09 0.21
C MET A 1 13.57 34.20 1.36
N LYS A 2 13.41 34.56 2.65
CA LYS A 2 13.85 33.72 3.79
C LYS A 2 13.27 32.29 3.80
N ASN A 3 11.97 32.11 3.51
CA ASN A 3 11.33 30.77 3.45
C ASN A 3 11.77 29.92 2.24
N PHE A 4 12.23 30.56 1.16
CA PHE A 4 12.67 29.85 -0.05
C PHE A 4 14.10 29.32 0.13
N ILE A 5 14.96 30.14 0.74
CA ILE A 5 16.34 29.75 1.09
C ILE A 5 16.31 28.67 2.19
N SER A 6 15.44 28.80 3.19
CA SER A 6 15.26 27.78 4.24
C SER A 6 14.81 26.43 3.66
N ASN A 7 13.78 26.38 2.80
CA ASN A 7 13.35 25.13 2.18
C ASN A 7 14.41 24.52 1.23
N PHE A 8 15.20 25.36 0.56
CA PHE A 8 16.27 24.89 -0.32
C PHE A 8 17.45 24.28 0.45
N PHE A 9 17.82 24.87 1.59
CA PHE A 9 18.83 24.29 2.49
C PHE A 9 18.32 23.06 3.24
N GLN A 10 17.04 23.03 3.64
CA GLN A 10 16.40 21.84 4.23
C GLN A 10 16.46 20.64 3.27
N LYS A 11 16.17 20.86 1.97
CA LYS A 11 16.31 19.84 0.91
C LYS A 11 17.72 19.28 0.73
N LEU A 12 18.76 20.02 1.13
CA LEU A 12 20.16 19.58 1.04
C LEU A 12 20.63 18.82 2.29
N LEU A 13 19.85 18.83 3.37
CA LEU A 13 20.21 18.30 4.68
C LEU A 13 19.46 17.01 5.05
N ASN A 14 18.29 16.74 4.45
CA ASN A 14 17.47 15.59 4.84
C ASN A 14 18.08 14.27 4.35
N MET A 15 18.85 13.62 5.22
CA MET A 15 19.49 12.35 4.94
C MET A 15 18.61 11.18 5.38
N VAL A 16 18.32 10.28 4.45
CA VAL A 16 17.56 9.06 4.70
C VAL A 16 18.47 7.86 4.44
N PHE A 17 18.52 6.96 5.41
CA PHE A 17 19.24 5.70 5.29
C PHE A 17 18.29 4.62 4.78
N TYR A 18 18.66 3.98 3.69
CA TYR A 18 17.96 2.84 3.11
C TYR A 18 18.77 1.56 3.36
N PHE A 19 18.08 0.47 3.62
CA PHE A 19 18.61 -0.87 3.84
C PHE A 19 17.76 -1.85 3.05
N THR A 20 18.37 -2.96 2.61
CA THR A 20 17.65 -4.01 1.89
C THR A 20 17.79 -5.32 2.66
N SER A 21 16.67 -5.86 3.12
CA SER A 21 16.64 -7.17 3.76
C SER A 21 16.55 -8.27 2.69
N ASN A 22 17.69 -8.95 2.49
CA ASN A 22 17.84 -10.06 1.54
C ASN A 22 17.58 -11.45 2.17
N VAL A 23 16.95 -11.52 3.35
CA VAL A 23 16.69 -12.79 4.05
C VAL A 23 15.56 -13.62 3.42
N VAL A 24 14.76 -12.98 2.58
CA VAL A 24 13.67 -13.58 1.81
C VAL A 24 13.71 -13.07 0.38
N THR A 25 13.03 -13.78 -0.53
CA THR A 25 12.87 -13.38 -1.92
C THR A 25 11.37 -13.24 -2.22
N PRO A 26 10.90 -12.09 -2.74
CA PRO A 26 11.64 -10.86 -3.04
C PRO A 26 12.20 -10.16 -1.78
N PRO A 27 13.25 -9.33 -1.91
CA PRO A 27 13.82 -8.59 -0.79
C PRO A 27 12.87 -7.48 -0.32
N TYR A 28 13.04 -7.05 0.93
CA TYR A 28 12.27 -5.95 1.51
C TYR A 28 13.13 -4.70 1.68
N ASP A 29 12.53 -3.54 1.38
CA ASP A 29 13.16 -2.25 1.59
C ASP A 29 12.81 -1.70 2.98
N ILE A 30 13.85 -1.31 3.71
CA ILE A 30 13.77 -0.71 5.03
C ILE A 30 14.42 0.66 4.95
N TYR A 31 13.85 1.67 5.60
CA TYR A 31 14.48 2.99 5.63
C TYR A 31 14.23 3.71 6.96
N MET A 32 15.09 4.68 7.28
CA MET A 32 14.97 5.51 8.48
C MET A 32 15.60 6.88 8.25
N GLY A 33 15.11 7.91 8.95
CA GLY A 33 15.71 9.24 8.94
C GLY A 33 16.99 9.27 9.75
N GLU A 34 17.88 10.22 9.43
CA GLU A 34 19.06 10.49 10.25
C GLU A 34 18.67 11.10 11.62
N ASP A 35 17.75 12.07 11.63
CA ASP A 35 17.28 12.71 12.84
C ASP A 35 15.75 12.89 12.91
N LYS A 36 15.30 13.57 13.97
CA LYS A 36 13.88 13.84 14.27
C LYS A 36 13.17 14.69 13.21
N TYR A 37 13.84 15.59 12.52
CA TYR A 37 13.31 16.44 11.46
C TYR A 37 13.05 15.61 10.20
N GLU A 38 13.97 14.72 9.80
CA GLU A 38 13.71 13.78 8.70
C GLU A 38 12.57 12.85 9.06
N ASN A 39 12.48 12.41 10.31
CA ASN A 39 11.37 11.58 10.76
C ASN A 39 10.00 12.27 10.59
N GLU A 40 9.89 13.58 10.82
CA GLU A 40 8.64 14.33 10.56
C GLU A 40 8.28 14.33 9.07
N GLU A 41 9.26 14.50 8.19
CA GLU A 41 9.01 14.44 6.74
C GLU A 41 8.66 13.03 6.27
N LEU A 42 9.34 12.01 6.79
CA LEU A 42 9.05 10.62 6.50
C LEU A 42 7.63 10.26 6.92
N ILE A 43 7.17 10.68 8.11
CA ILE A 43 5.77 10.47 8.53
C ILE A 43 4.81 11.15 7.56
N LYS A 44 5.12 12.39 7.15
CA LYS A 44 4.24 13.19 6.28
C LYS A 44 4.09 12.60 4.88
N TYR A 45 5.15 12.03 4.32
CA TYR A 45 5.18 11.52 2.94
C TYR A 45 5.22 10.00 2.83
N ALA A 46 5.16 9.28 3.96
CA ALA A 46 5.12 7.82 4.00
C ALA A 46 3.93 7.25 3.22
N TRP A 47 4.15 6.10 2.62
CA TRP A 47 3.22 5.38 1.77
C TRP A 47 2.22 4.59 2.62
N PRO A 48 0.96 4.40 2.20
CA PRO A 48 -0.01 3.66 2.99
C PRO A 48 0.41 2.22 3.33
N GLU A 49 1.28 1.63 2.50
CA GLU A 49 1.87 0.30 2.68
C GLU A 49 3.06 0.28 3.65
N ASP A 50 3.58 1.43 4.07
CA ASP A 50 4.72 1.50 4.98
C ASP A 50 4.30 1.12 6.41
N VAL A 51 5.10 0.29 7.06
CA VAL A 51 4.95 -0.08 8.47
C VAL A 51 6.01 0.62 9.29
N TRP A 52 5.57 1.36 10.30
CA TRP A 52 6.42 2.13 11.20
C TRP A 52 6.79 1.32 12.43
N PHE A 53 8.05 1.45 12.87
CA PHE A 53 8.61 0.78 14.04
C PHE A 53 9.32 1.78 14.95
N HIS A 54 9.20 1.55 16.27
CA HIS A 54 9.84 2.36 17.29
C HIS A 54 10.00 1.61 18.61
N VAL A 55 10.99 1.96 19.42
CA VAL A 55 11.13 1.41 20.77
C VAL A 55 10.00 1.92 21.68
N SER A 56 9.33 1.03 22.38
CA SER A 56 8.33 1.39 23.39
C SER A 56 8.96 2.21 24.51
N ARG A 57 8.42 3.40 24.80
CA ARG A 57 8.78 4.29 25.93
C ARG A 57 10.22 4.84 25.95
N LEU A 58 11.04 4.55 24.95
CA LEU A 58 12.43 5.07 24.87
C LEU A 58 12.61 5.85 23.57
N SER A 59 13.57 6.77 23.57
CA SER A 59 13.97 7.47 22.35
C SER A 59 14.70 6.52 21.39
N SER A 60 14.26 6.46 20.14
CA SER A 60 14.86 5.63 19.09
C SER A 60 14.60 6.18 17.70
N ALA A 61 15.38 5.72 16.72
CA ALA A 61 15.09 6.01 15.32
C ALA A 61 13.71 5.47 14.89
N HIS A 62 13.04 6.19 13.99
CA HIS A 62 11.83 5.72 13.33
C HIS A 62 12.25 4.89 12.12
N VAL A 63 12.03 3.58 12.20
CA VAL A 63 12.31 2.67 11.08
C VAL A 63 11.01 2.37 10.35
N TYR A 64 11.08 2.31 9.03
CA TYR A 64 9.97 2.01 8.16
C TYR A 64 10.30 0.80 7.30
N LEU A 65 9.34 -0.11 7.17
CA LEU A 65 9.39 -1.23 6.23
C LEU A 65 8.38 -0.96 5.12
N ARG A 66 8.82 -1.01 3.87
CA ARG A 66 7.94 -0.84 2.71
C ARG A 66 7.36 -2.18 2.27
N LEU A 67 6.05 -2.34 2.39
CA LEU A 67 5.35 -3.53 1.91
C LEU A 67 4.97 -3.40 0.42
N ALA A 68 4.81 -4.54 -0.25
CA ALA A 68 4.27 -4.57 -1.60
C ALA A 68 2.78 -4.18 -1.60
N LYS A 69 2.27 -3.69 -2.73
CA LYS A 69 0.85 -3.32 -2.85
C LYS A 69 -0.04 -4.53 -2.54
N GLY A 70 -0.96 -4.36 -1.59
CA GLY A 70 -1.90 -5.39 -1.15
C GLY A 70 -1.40 -6.28 -0.02
N GLN A 71 -0.12 -6.18 0.39
CA GLN A 71 0.36 -6.84 1.60
C GLN A 71 -0.06 -6.06 2.85
N THR A 72 -0.21 -6.80 3.95
CA THR A 72 -0.54 -6.28 5.26
C THR A 72 0.58 -6.55 6.27
N ILE A 73 0.47 -5.92 7.44
CA ILE A 73 1.38 -6.12 8.57
C ILE A 73 1.42 -7.58 9.07
N ASP A 74 0.40 -8.38 8.77
CA ASP A 74 0.33 -9.81 9.12
C ASP A 74 1.10 -10.69 8.13
N ASP A 75 1.38 -10.19 6.93
CA ASP A 75 2.08 -10.92 5.86
C ASP A 75 3.61 -10.80 5.97
N ILE A 76 4.12 -10.03 6.94
CA ILE A 76 5.55 -9.81 7.12
C ILE A 76 6.21 -11.10 7.62
N PRO A 77 7.19 -11.66 6.90
CA PRO A 77 7.93 -12.83 7.37
C PRO A 77 8.63 -12.54 8.70
N SER A 78 8.62 -13.50 9.62
CA SER A 78 9.25 -13.35 10.94
C SER A 78 10.74 -12.98 10.87
N THR A 79 11.45 -13.45 9.84
CA THR A 79 12.86 -13.11 9.58
C THR A 79 13.05 -11.63 9.21
N VAL A 80 12.14 -11.06 8.43
CA VAL A 80 12.16 -9.63 8.07
C VAL A 80 11.73 -8.77 9.26
N LEU A 81 10.74 -9.25 10.03
CA LEU A 81 10.34 -8.61 11.27
C LEU A 81 11.51 -8.52 12.26
N GLU A 82 12.28 -9.61 12.40
CA GLU A 82 13.49 -9.64 13.24
C GLU A 82 14.52 -8.60 12.77
N ASP A 83 14.74 -8.45 11.46
CA ASP A 83 15.63 -7.41 10.90
C ASP A 83 15.21 -6.01 11.33
N CYS A 84 13.92 -5.68 11.18
CA CYS A 84 13.38 -4.37 11.54
C CYS A 84 13.53 -4.09 13.04
N ILE A 85 13.12 -5.01 13.91
CA ILE A 85 13.15 -4.79 15.36
C ILE A 85 14.59 -4.73 15.90
N GLN A 86 15.52 -5.50 15.32
CA GLN A 86 16.94 -5.41 15.64
C GLN A 86 17.52 -4.07 15.23
N LEU A 87 17.19 -3.59 14.01
CA LEU A 87 17.64 -2.29 13.52
C LEU A 87 17.16 -1.14 14.40
N VAL A 88 15.88 -1.15 14.80
CA VAL A 88 15.29 -0.15 15.70
C VAL A 88 16.00 -0.15 17.06
N LYS A 89 16.20 -1.34 17.64
CA LYS A 89 16.92 -1.49 18.90
C LYS A 89 18.35 -0.96 18.82
N ALA A 90 19.06 -1.28 17.74
CA ALA A 90 20.45 -0.85 17.55
C ALA A 90 20.57 0.67 17.39
N ASN A 91 19.55 1.33 16.83
CA ASN A 91 19.47 2.78 16.66
C ASN A 91 18.68 3.48 17.79
N SER A 92 18.68 2.89 18.99
CA SER A 92 18.19 3.53 20.22
C SER A 92 19.32 3.74 21.20
N ILE A 93 19.44 4.96 21.75
CA ILE A 93 20.52 5.33 22.68
C ILE A 93 20.48 4.46 23.94
N GLU A 94 19.28 4.30 24.51
CA GLU A 94 19.05 3.51 25.73
C GLU A 94 18.65 2.07 25.41
N GLY A 95 17.79 1.87 24.41
CA GLY A 95 17.28 0.54 24.03
C GLY A 95 18.36 -0.42 23.52
N ASN A 96 19.44 0.10 22.94
CA ASN A 96 20.58 -0.74 22.53
C ASN A 96 21.32 -1.37 23.72
N LYS A 97 21.29 -0.73 24.90
CA LYS A 97 22.02 -1.19 26.11
C LYS A 97 21.18 -2.08 27.02
N GLN A 98 19.86 -2.01 26.91
CA GLN A 98 18.93 -2.78 27.73
C GLN A 98 18.63 -4.13 27.09
N ASN A 99 18.37 -5.16 27.90
CA ASN A 99 17.80 -6.41 27.42
C ASN A 99 16.27 -6.34 27.48
N ASN A 100 15.59 -7.24 26.75
CA ASN A 100 14.13 -7.38 26.81
C ASN A 100 13.37 -6.11 26.45
N VAL A 101 13.82 -5.43 25.40
CA VAL A 101 13.22 -4.18 24.93
C VAL A 101 11.96 -4.49 24.10
N GLU A 102 10.88 -3.77 24.39
CA GLU A 102 9.64 -3.85 23.63
C GLU A 102 9.70 -2.88 22.45
N ILE A 103 9.47 -3.39 21.24
CA ILE A 103 9.37 -2.62 20.00
C ILE A 103 7.90 -2.60 19.60
N VAL A 104 7.38 -1.40 19.34
CA VAL A 104 6.03 -1.20 18.79
C VAL A 104 6.11 -1.06 17.28
N TYR A 105 5.12 -1.61 16.59
CA TYR A 105 5.01 -1.45 15.15
C TYR A 105 3.55 -1.40 14.69
N THR A 106 3.28 -0.56 13.71
CA THR A 106 1.93 -0.29 13.20
C THR A 106 1.99 0.22 11.77
N PRO A 107 0.95 0.00 10.94
CA PRO A 107 0.86 0.67 9.64
C PRO A 107 0.93 2.19 9.80
N VAL A 108 1.59 2.88 8.87
CA VAL A 108 1.80 4.33 8.98
C VAL A 108 0.49 5.11 8.97
N ILE A 109 -0.55 4.57 8.33
CA ILE A 109 -1.91 5.14 8.30
C ILE A 109 -2.54 5.25 9.70
N ASN A 110 -2.05 4.49 10.69
CA ASN A 110 -2.51 4.53 12.07
C ASN A 110 -1.75 5.57 12.90
N LEU A 111 -0.68 6.17 12.36
CA LEU A 111 0.05 7.23 13.06
C LEU A 111 -0.78 8.51 13.07
N LYS A 112 -0.86 9.12 14.25
CA LYS A 112 -1.53 10.39 14.48
C LYS A 112 -0.49 11.41 14.92
N LYS A 113 -0.26 12.42 14.07
CA LYS A 113 0.54 13.60 14.40
C LYS A 113 -0.36 14.82 14.45
N THR A 114 -0.37 15.54 15.57
CA THR A 114 -1.09 16.82 15.70
C THR A 114 -0.10 17.98 15.84
N ALA A 115 -0.52 19.18 15.47
CA ALA A 115 0.34 20.38 15.50
C ALA A 115 0.83 20.78 16.90
N GLY A 116 0.16 20.30 17.96
CA GLY A 116 0.55 20.54 19.35
C GLY A 116 1.51 19.50 19.93
N MET A 117 1.92 18.49 19.15
CA MET A 117 2.86 17.46 19.60
C MET A 117 4.29 17.87 19.31
N ASP A 118 5.19 17.60 20.25
CA ASP A 118 6.62 17.90 20.11
C ASP A 118 7.23 17.15 18.92
N VAL A 119 8.32 17.68 18.38
CA VAL A 119 9.06 17.06 17.28
C VAL A 119 9.54 15.66 17.69
N GLY A 120 9.22 14.65 16.88
CA GLY A 120 9.49 13.23 17.17
C GLY A 120 8.40 12.53 17.98
N GLN A 121 7.47 13.25 18.61
CA GLN A 121 6.35 12.62 19.32
C GLN A 121 5.28 12.16 18.32
N VAL A 122 4.87 10.89 18.41
CA VAL A 122 3.84 10.30 17.55
C VAL A 122 2.77 9.64 18.40
N GLY A 123 1.50 9.84 18.03
CA GLY A 123 0.35 9.16 18.64
C GLY A 123 -0.23 8.12 17.69
N PHE A 124 -1.27 7.42 18.14
CA PHE A 124 -1.97 6.43 17.33
C PHE A 124 -3.45 6.81 17.18
N HIS A 125 -4.05 6.47 16.04
CA HIS A 125 -5.48 6.59 15.84
C HIS A 125 -6.24 5.46 16.56
N LYS A 126 -5.70 4.25 16.52
CA LYS A 126 -6.25 3.05 17.14
C LYS A 126 -5.15 2.26 17.83
N ASP A 127 -5.14 2.25 19.16
CA ASP A 127 -4.16 1.49 19.94
C ASP A 127 -4.22 -0.03 19.70
N LYS A 128 -5.39 -0.55 19.30
CA LYS A 128 -5.58 -1.97 19.00
C LYS A 128 -4.82 -2.45 17.75
N GLU A 129 -4.49 -1.54 16.83
CA GLU A 129 -3.73 -1.85 15.62
C GLU A 129 -2.21 -1.80 15.85
N VAL A 130 -1.77 -1.37 17.04
CA VAL A 130 -0.37 -1.35 17.44
C VAL A 130 0.05 -2.74 17.90
N LYS A 131 0.98 -3.36 17.17
CA LYS A 131 1.59 -4.63 17.54
C LYS A 131 2.88 -4.41 18.32
N LYS A 132 3.26 -5.43 19.09
CA LYS A 132 4.42 -5.39 19.98
C LYS A 132 5.28 -6.62 19.76
N ALA A 133 6.59 -6.41 19.64
CA ALA A 133 7.59 -7.46 19.57
C ALA A 133 8.61 -7.25 20.68
N ARG A 134 9.04 -8.33 21.35
CA ARG A 134 10.03 -8.27 22.44
C ARG A 134 11.37 -8.75 21.92
N VAL A 135 12.39 -7.92 22.05
CA VAL A 135 13.76 -8.23 21.66
C VAL A 135 14.61 -8.41 22.90
N GLU A 136 15.06 -9.65 23.14
CA GLU A 136 15.87 -9.97 24.32
C GLU A 136 17.24 -9.29 24.26
N LYS A 137 18.00 -9.54 23.19
CA LYS A 137 19.36 -9.02 23.00
C LYS A 137 19.57 -8.55 21.57
N ARG A 138 20.54 -7.65 21.39
CA ARG A 138 20.97 -7.24 20.06
C ARG A 138 21.72 -8.38 19.37
N ILE A 139 21.38 -8.66 18.12
CA ILE A 139 22.06 -9.65 17.29
C ILE A 139 22.97 -8.92 16.30
N ASN A 140 24.29 -8.94 16.56
CA ASN A 140 25.26 -8.20 15.75
C ASN A 140 25.34 -8.69 14.31
N GLU A 141 25.11 -9.98 14.05
CA GLU A 141 25.13 -10.55 12.70
C GLU A 141 24.07 -9.92 11.79
N ILE A 142 22.85 -9.73 12.31
CA ILE A 142 21.74 -9.08 11.60
C ILE A 142 22.10 -7.63 11.28
N ILE A 143 22.57 -6.88 12.28
CA ILE A 143 22.94 -5.47 12.10
C ILE A 143 24.08 -5.32 11.09
N ASN A 144 25.11 -6.16 11.18
CA ASN A 144 26.23 -6.13 10.25
C ASN A 144 25.80 -6.47 8.82
N ARG A 145 24.87 -7.42 8.65
CA ARG A 145 24.30 -7.73 7.33
C ARG A 145 23.50 -6.55 6.78
N LEU A 146 22.62 -5.93 7.57
CA LEU A 146 21.84 -4.77 7.13
C LEU A 146 22.76 -3.60 6.76
N ASN A 147 23.78 -3.32 7.58
CA ASN A 147 24.74 -2.25 7.33
C ASN A 147 25.54 -2.43 6.03
N LYS A 148 25.76 -3.66 5.55
CA LYS A 148 26.37 -3.90 4.23
C LYS A 148 25.50 -3.41 3.07
N THR A 149 24.18 -3.34 3.28
CA THR A 149 23.20 -2.85 2.30
C THR A 149 22.80 -1.41 2.54
N LYS A 150 23.42 -0.73 3.51
CA LYS A 150 23.09 0.65 3.86
C LYS A 150 23.45 1.57 2.70
N ILE A 151 22.48 2.34 2.24
CA ILE A 151 22.65 3.38 1.23
C ILE A 151 22.12 4.68 1.81
N GLU A 152 22.91 5.74 1.71
CA GLU A 152 22.53 7.07 2.16
C GLU A 152 22.02 7.85 0.96
N ARG A 153 20.81 8.41 1.07
CA ARG A 153 20.19 9.20 0.00
C ARG A 153 19.60 10.48 0.56
N LYS A 154 19.43 11.45 -0.33
CA LYS A 154 18.72 12.71 -0.06
C LYS A 154 17.50 12.81 -0.98
N PRO A 155 16.47 11.97 -0.74
CA PRO A 155 15.31 11.90 -1.61
C PRO A 155 14.45 13.17 -1.47
N ASP A 156 13.81 13.58 -2.57
CA ASP A 156 12.69 14.53 -2.49
C ASP A 156 11.41 13.75 -2.20
N LEU A 157 11.21 13.42 -0.92
CA LEU A 157 10.09 12.58 -0.45
C LEU A 157 8.73 13.11 -0.91
N LYS A 158 8.60 14.43 -0.98
CA LYS A 158 7.37 15.09 -1.46
C LYS A 158 7.15 14.81 -2.95
N ALA A 159 8.19 15.00 -3.78
CA ALA A 159 8.09 14.74 -5.21
C ALA A 159 7.81 13.25 -5.49
N GLU A 160 8.46 12.34 -4.77
CA GLU A 160 8.20 10.90 -4.89
C GLU A 160 6.75 10.53 -4.55
N ARG A 161 6.20 11.15 -3.49
CA ARG A 161 4.82 10.92 -3.10
C ARG A 161 3.83 11.50 -4.12
N GLU A 162 4.06 12.71 -4.59
CA GLU A 162 3.20 13.38 -5.59
C GLU A 162 3.19 12.62 -6.93
N GLU A 163 4.34 12.11 -7.35
CA GLU A 163 4.47 11.28 -8.56
C GLU A 163 3.64 10.00 -8.44
N ARG A 164 3.80 9.28 -7.32
CA ARG A 164 3.02 8.07 -7.05
C ARG A 164 1.51 8.37 -7.06
N ASP A 165 1.08 9.39 -6.33
CA ASP A 165 -0.34 9.74 -6.23
C ASP A 165 -0.89 10.19 -7.60
N ARG A 166 -0.06 10.72 -8.50
CA ARG A 166 -0.43 11.01 -9.90
C ARG A 166 -0.63 9.74 -10.70
N LEU A 167 0.34 8.81 -10.66
CA LEU A 167 0.27 7.53 -11.37
C LEU A 167 -0.94 6.70 -10.91
N GLU A 168 -1.23 6.65 -9.61
CA GLU A 168 -2.39 5.92 -9.09
C GLU A 168 -3.73 6.53 -9.54
N ARG A 169 -3.81 7.85 -9.65
CA ARG A 169 -4.99 8.53 -10.21
C ARG A 169 -5.15 8.23 -11.70
N GLU A 170 -4.06 8.19 -12.46
CA GLU A 170 -4.08 7.86 -13.88
C GLU A 170 -4.48 6.40 -14.12
N ASP A 171 -3.90 5.46 -13.37
CA ASP A 171 -4.24 4.04 -13.42
C ASP A 171 -5.71 3.81 -13.04
N LYS A 172 -6.20 4.44 -11.97
CA LYS A 172 -7.62 4.33 -11.56
C LYS A 172 -8.56 4.87 -12.64
N LYS A 173 -8.20 5.97 -13.31
CA LYS A 173 -8.97 6.52 -14.43
C LYS A 173 -8.96 5.57 -15.64
N ARG A 174 -7.81 4.97 -15.96
CA ARG A 174 -7.67 3.99 -17.05
C ARG A 174 -8.53 2.76 -16.78
N LEU A 175 -8.41 2.15 -15.59
CA LEU A 175 -9.21 1.00 -15.18
C LEU A 175 -10.72 1.28 -15.22
N LEU A 176 -11.15 2.45 -14.75
CA LEU A 176 -12.56 2.85 -14.80
C LEU A 176 -13.07 3.03 -16.23
N ARG A 177 -12.24 3.56 -17.13
CA ARG A 177 -12.59 3.72 -18.54
C ARG A 177 -12.72 2.35 -19.23
N GLU A 178 -11.75 1.46 -19.03
CA GLU A 178 -11.78 0.10 -19.56
C GLU A 178 -12.99 -0.69 -19.03
N GLN A 179 -13.33 -0.54 -17.74
CA GLN A 179 -14.52 -1.16 -17.17
C GLN A 179 -15.80 -0.66 -17.84
N LYS A 180 -15.95 0.65 -18.02
CA LYS A 180 -17.11 1.23 -18.72
C LYS A 180 -17.20 0.82 -20.19
N GLU A 181 -16.07 0.65 -20.86
CA GLU A 181 -16.03 0.18 -22.25
C GLU A 181 -16.45 -1.29 -22.33
N ARG A 182 -15.97 -2.15 -21.41
CA ARG A 182 -16.43 -3.55 -21.29
C ARG A 182 -17.92 -3.67 -21.00
N GLU A 183 -18.44 -2.92 -20.02
CA GLU A 183 -19.86 -2.92 -19.67
C GLU A 183 -20.75 -2.53 -20.87
N LYS A 184 -20.35 -1.50 -21.64
CA LYS A 184 -21.07 -1.10 -22.87
C LYS A 184 -21.04 -2.17 -23.96
N GLU A 185 -19.93 -2.89 -24.09
CA GLU A 185 -19.80 -3.96 -25.09
C GLU A 185 -20.64 -5.17 -24.71
N GLU A 186 -20.65 -5.56 -23.42
CA GLU A 186 -21.54 -6.59 -22.88
C GLU A 186 -23.03 -6.24 -23.05
N GLU A 187 -23.42 -4.98 -22.81
CA GLU A 187 -24.78 -4.49 -23.06
C GLU A 187 -25.18 -4.60 -24.53
N LYS A 188 -24.28 -4.24 -25.46
CA LYS A 188 -24.52 -4.36 -26.91
C LYS A 188 -24.67 -5.82 -27.33
N ILE A 189 -23.81 -6.71 -26.85
CA ILE A 189 -23.89 -8.15 -27.16
C ILE A 189 -25.21 -8.72 -26.61
N LYS A 190 -25.59 -8.36 -25.38
CA LYS A 190 -26.84 -8.80 -24.77
C LYS A 190 -28.06 -8.30 -25.54
N ALA A 191 -28.04 -7.06 -26.02
CA ALA A 191 -29.09 -6.50 -26.86
C ALA A 191 -29.20 -7.23 -28.22
N GLN A 192 -28.07 -7.51 -28.88
CA GLN A 192 -28.05 -8.28 -30.14
C GLN A 192 -28.55 -9.71 -29.95
N ILE A 193 -28.17 -10.39 -28.86
CA ILE A 193 -28.69 -11.73 -28.54
C ILE A 193 -30.19 -11.68 -28.27
N ALA A 194 -30.66 -10.68 -27.52
CA ALA A 194 -32.09 -10.50 -27.25
C ALA A 194 -32.88 -10.24 -28.54
N GLU A 195 -32.34 -9.43 -29.45
CA GLU A 195 -32.91 -9.16 -30.78
C GLU A 195 -32.94 -10.43 -31.64
N GLN A 196 -31.87 -11.22 -31.68
CA GLN A 196 -31.84 -12.50 -32.40
C GLN A 196 -32.79 -13.56 -31.81
N ARG A 197 -32.93 -13.59 -30.47
CA ARG A 197 -33.87 -14.49 -29.77
C ARG A 197 -35.32 -14.05 -29.91
N SER A 198 -35.55 -12.75 -30.03
CA SER A 198 -36.82 -12.17 -30.43
C SER A 198 -37.02 -12.48 -31.92
N TYR A 199 -37.57 -13.66 -32.21
CA TYR A 199 -38.00 -14.13 -33.53
C TYR A 199 -39.11 -13.27 -34.19
N SER A 200 -39.07 -11.94 -34.09
CA SER A 200 -40.00 -11.04 -34.75
C SER A 200 -39.93 -11.15 -36.28
N ASN A 201 -38.74 -11.45 -36.84
CA ASN A 201 -38.58 -11.68 -38.28
C ASN A 201 -39.05 -13.07 -38.76
N LEU A 202 -39.47 -13.97 -37.85
CA LEU A 202 -40.09 -15.26 -38.21
C LEU A 202 -41.63 -15.26 -38.08
N MET A 203 -42.19 -14.22 -37.46
CA MET A 203 -43.63 -13.92 -37.42
C MET A 203 -44.01 -12.89 -38.51
N SER A 204 -43.59 -13.13 -39.75
CA SER A 204 -44.12 -12.38 -40.89
C SER A 204 -45.49 -12.98 -41.27
N ASP A 205 -46.56 -12.17 -41.29
CA ASP A 205 -47.92 -12.62 -41.65
C ASP A 205 -47.97 -13.38 -42.99
N GLU A 206 -47.06 -13.10 -43.92
CA GLU A 206 -46.92 -13.82 -45.21
C GLU A 206 -46.56 -15.32 -45.09
N LYS A 207 -46.02 -15.77 -43.96
CA LYS A 207 -45.61 -17.18 -43.73
C LYS A 207 -46.52 -17.93 -42.75
N MET A 208 -47.55 -17.27 -42.22
CA MET A 208 -48.53 -17.86 -41.32
C MET A 208 -49.65 -18.51 -42.14
N LYS A 209 -49.69 -19.85 -42.22
CA LYS A 209 -50.86 -20.56 -42.75
C LYS A 209 -51.90 -20.74 -41.64
N SER A 210 -53.11 -20.25 -41.86
CA SER A 210 -54.28 -20.48 -41.01
C SER A 210 -54.72 -21.94 -41.09
N ASN A 211 -54.95 -22.59 -39.95
CA ASN A 211 -55.55 -23.93 -39.87
C ASN A 211 -57.10 -23.90 -39.95
N LYS A 212 -57.71 -22.80 -40.41
CA LYS A 212 -59.15 -22.58 -40.26
C LYS A 212 -60.02 -23.16 -41.39
N ASP A 213 -59.48 -23.69 -42.47
CA ASP A 213 -60.32 -24.23 -43.56
C ASP A 213 -59.89 -25.65 -43.98
N GLY A 214 -60.81 -26.60 -43.79
CA GLY A 214 -60.88 -27.81 -44.63
C GLY A 214 -60.56 -29.16 -43.98
N TYR A 215 -61.20 -29.52 -42.86
CA TYR A 215 -61.49 -30.93 -42.58
C TYR A 215 -63.01 -31.10 -42.57
N ASP A 216 -63.57 -31.21 -43.77
CA ASP A 216 -64.93 -31.71 -43.97
C ASP A 216 -64.92 -32.61 -45.22
N SER A 217 -64.66 -33.91 -44.98
CA SER A 217 -65.08 -35.00 -45.87
C SER A 217 -64.95 -36.31 -45.11
N ASP A 218 -65.88 -36.53 -44.17
CA ASP A 218 -66.43 -37.86 -43.98
C ASP A 218 -67.40 -38.09 -45.16
N ASP A 219 -66.94 -38.77 -46.20
CA ASP A 219 -67.84 -39.33 -47.22
C ASP A 219 -67.85 -40.85 -47.07
N PHE A 220 -68.89 -41.30 -46.36
CA PHE A 220 -69.32 -42.69 -46.26
C PHE A 220 -70.50 -42.85 -47.23
N ILE A 221 -70.31 -43.73 -48.23
CA ILE A 221 -71.21 -44.24 -49.28
C ILE A 221 -71.15 -43.50 -50.62
#